data_AF-A0A6A0AUY4-F1
#
_entry.id   AF-A0A6A0AUY4-F1
#
_cell.length_a   1.000
_cell.length_b   1.000
_cell.length_c   1.000
_cell.angle_alpha   90.00
_cell.angle_beta   90.00
_cell.angle_gamma   90.00
#
_symmetry.space_group_name_H-M   'P 1'
#
loop_
_entity.id
_entity.type
_entity.pdbx_description
1 polymer ?
#
loop_
_entity_poly.entity_id
_entity_poly.type
_entity_poly.pdbx_seq_one_letter_code
_entity_poly.pdbx_strand_id
1 'polypeptide(L)'
;MNGTITKRCGCRDPQTDKQLGAACKKLTQRTHGVWSLVQELPPREDGTRRRFRRSGYKTKTDAQTDITALAALLDIADKKSDPDGRRRLADLLETVSASGEDIPDYDETKRRFATGSL
;
A
#
# COMPACT_ATOMS: atom_id res chain seq x y z
N MET A 1 -6.18 -9.73 -5.15
CA MET A 1 -4.83 -9.21 -4.86
C MET A 1 -4.69 -9.15 -3.35
N ASN A 2 -3.49 -9.38 -2.81
CA ASN A 2 -3.28 -9.53 -1.37
C ASN A 2 -2.71 -8.24 -0.79
N GLY A 3 -3.50 -7.59 0.04
CA GLY A 3 -3.10 -6.44 0.85
C GLY A 3 -2.94 -6.84 2.31
N THR A 4 -2.04 -6.20 3.04
CA THR A 4 -1.85 -6.42 4.48
C THR A 4 -1.70 -5.10 5.21
N ILE A 5 -2.47 -4.93 6.28
CA ILE A 5 -2.33 -3.82 7.21
C ILE A 5 -1.73 -4.36 8.51
N THR A 6 -0.66 -3.73 8.97
CA THR A 6 0.04 -4.11 10.20
C THR A 6 0.22 -2.90 11.10
N LYS A 7 0.33 -3.16 12.40
CA LYS A 7 0.70 -2.15 13.40
C LYS A 7 2.04 -2.53 13.99
N ARG A 8 3.01 -1.61 13.98
CA ARG A 8 4.35 -1.84 14.56
C ARG A 8 4.72 -0.72 15.52
N CYS A 9 5.48 -1.07 16.55
CA CYS A 9 6.07 -0.13 17.51
C CYS A 9 7.58 -0.36 17.63
N GLY A 10 8.32 0.67 18.02
CA GLY A 10 9.77 0.59 18.26
C GLY A 10 10.17 0.08 19.64
N CYS A 11 9.24 -0.36 20.50
CA CYS A 11 9.57 -0.84 21.84
C CYS A 11 10.52 -2.04 21.81
N ARG A 12 11.53 -1.99 22.69
CA ARG A 12 12.52 -3.05 22.89
C ARG A 12 12.37 -3.66 24.28
N ASP A 13 12.72 -4.92 24.38
CA ASP A 13 12.85 -5.63 25.64
C ASP A 13 14.05 -5.06 26.42
N PRO A 14 13.87 -4.57 27.65
CA PRO A 14 14.98 -4.01 28.43
C PRO A 14 16.06 -5.02 28.81
N GLN A 15 15.77 -6.32 28.81
CA GLN A 15 16.75 -7.36 29.17
C GLN A 15 17.56 -7.84 27.95
N THR A 16 16.93 -7.91 26.78
CA THR A 16 17.55 -8.48 25.58
C THR A 16 17.88 -7.46 24.49
N ASP A 17 17.42 -6.20 24.65
CA ASP A 17 17.43 -5.12 23.66
C ASP A 17 16.73 -5.45 22.32
N LYS A 18 16.10 -6.61 22.20
CA LYS A 18 15.38 -7.02 20.99
C LYS A 18 14.04 -6.30 20.88
N GLN A 19 13.62 -6.02 19.65
CA GLN A 19 12.31 -5.42 19.40
C GLN A 19 11.19 -6.36 19.85
N LEU A 20 10.24 -5.86 20.65
CA LEU A 20 9.13 -6.66 21.19
C LEU A 20 8.14 -7.10 20.10
N GLY A 21 7.97 -6.29 19.05
CA GLY A 21 7.02 -6.56 17.98
C GLY A 21 5.60 -6.78 18.53
N ALA A 22 5.00 -7.91 18.17
CA ALA A 22 3.64 -8.28 18.61
C ALA A 22 3.53 -8.55 20.12
N ALA A 23 4.64 -8.84 20.82
CA ALA A 23 4.64 -9.05 22.27
C ALA A 23 4.53 -7.73 23.06
N CYS A 24 4.60 -6.57 22.40
CA CYS A 24 4.45 -5.28 23.06
C CYS A 24 3.02 -5.13 23.59
N LYS A 25 2.85 -5.17 24.92
CA LYS A 25 1.56 -4.98 25.58
C LYS A 25 0.91 -3.62 25.29
N LYS A 26 1.71 -2.60 24.98
CA LYS A 26 1.22 -1.27 24.61
C LYS A 26 0.62 -1.23 23.20
N LEU A 27 0.88 -2.22 22.35
CA LEU A 27 0.41 -2.23 20.95
C LEU A 27 -1.12 -2.26 20.81
N THR A 28 -1.83 -2.73 21.84
CA THR A 28 -3.29 -2.66 21.93
C THR A 28 -3.83 -1.24 22.11
N GLN A 29 -3.01 -0.31 22.63
CA GLN A 29 -3.39 1.09 22.83
C GLN A 29 -3.49 1.82 21.50
N ARG A 30 -4.55 2.61 21.31
CA ARG A 30 -4.80 3.33 20.05
C ARG A 30 -3.66 4.29 19.68
N THR A 31 -3.07 4.97 20.67
CA THR A 31 -2.02 5.98 20.50
C THR A 31 -0.60 5.39 20.41
N HIS A 32 -0.44 4.08 20.57
CA HIS A 32 0.87 3.44 20.58
C HIS A 32 1.14 2.64 19.29
N GLY A 33 2.28 2.92 18.66
CA GLY A 33 2.67 2.30 17.40
C GLY A 33 2.07 2.99 16.18
N VAL A 34 2.51 2.57 15.01
CA VAL A 34 2.17 3.16 13.72
C VAL A 34 1.55 2.09 12.85
N TRP A 35 0.45 2.44 12.19
CA TRP A 35 -0.18 1.58 11.20
C TRP A 35 0.55 1.72 9.86
N SER A 36 0.64 0.62 9.13
CA SER A 36 1.29 0.55 7.82
C SER A 36 0.53 -0.42 6.94
N LEU A 37 0.52 -0.15 5.64
CA LEU A 37 -0.04 -1.03 4.63
C LEU A 37 1.05 -1.52 3.68
N VAL A 38 0.81 -2.71 3.14
CA VAL A 38 1.56 -3.29 2.03
C VAL A 38 0.54 -3.87 1.07
N GLN A 39 0.57 -3.44 -0.19
CA GLN A 39 -0.28 -3.96 -1.25
C GLN A 39 0.61 -4.60 -2.32
N GLU A 40 0.38 -5.88 -2.64
CA GLU A 40 1.03 -6.49 -3.80
C GLU A 40 0.48 -5.87 -5.08
N LEU A 41 1.39 -5.45 -5.94
CA LEU A 41 1.07 -4.88 -7.25
C LEU A 41 1.29 -5.94 -8.34
N PRO A 42 0.61 -5.83 -9.50
CA PRO A 42 0.98 -6.57 -10.70
C PRO A 42 2.50 -6.56 -10.94
N PRO A 43 3.10 -7.68 -11.38
CA PRO A 43 4.53 -7.74 -11.65
C PRO A 43 4.93 -6.76 -12.76
N ARG A 44 6.21 -6.42 -12.81
CA ARG A 44 6.79 -5.66 -13.92
C ARG A 44 6.81 -6.51 -15.19
N GLU A 45 7.18 -5.90 -16.31
CA GLU A 45 7.30 -6.58 -17.59
C GLU A 45 8.28 -7.76 -17.58
N ASP A 46 9.38 -7.63 -16.85
CA ASP A 46 10.36 -8.69 -16.63
C ASP A 46 9.89 -9.80 -15.65
N GLY A 47 8.65 -9.73 -15.18
CA GLY A 47 8.08 -10.66 -14.20
C GLY A 47 8.51 -10.42 -12.76
N THR A 48 9.34 -9.41 -12.48
CA THR A 48 9.79 -9.13 -11.11
C THR A 48 8.66 -8.63 -10.24
N ARG A 49 8.69 -9.05 -8.97
CA ARG A 49 7.69 -8.67 -7.97
C ARG A 49 7.89 -7.24 -7.50
N ARG A 50 6.78 -6.56 -7.23
CA ARG A 50 6.75 -5.22 -6.62
C ARG A 50 5.57 -5.04 -5.68
N ARG A 51 5.68 -4.06 -4.80
CA ARG A 51 4.73 -3.79 -3.71
C ARG A 51 4.61 -2.30 -3.47
N PHE A 52 3.39 -1.83 -3.26
CA PHE A 52 3.15 -0.53 -2.67
C PHE A 52 3.31 -0.65 -1.15
N ARG A 53 4.02 0.28 -0.52
CA ARG A 53 4.20 0.33 0.93
C ARG A 53 3.98 1.75 1.41
N ARG A 54 3.15 1.90 2.45
CA ARG A 54 3.03 3.18 3.17
C ARG A 54 2.90 2.94 4.67
N SER A 55 3.51 3.81 5.44
CA SER A 55 3.46 3.82 6.90
C SER A 55 3.18 5.24 7.39
N GLY A 56 2.81 5.38 8.67
CA GLY A 56 2.54 6.70 9.27
C GLY A 56 1.07 6.92 9.63
N TYR A 57 0.21 5.94 9.35
CA TYR A 57 -1.21 6.02 9.67
C TYR A 57 -1.45 6.02 11.17
N LYS A 58 -2.33 6.91 11.62
CA LYS A 58 -2.77 7.03 13.02
C LYS A 58 -3.78 5.95 13.39
N THR A 59 -4.63 5.55 12.44
CA THR A 59 -5.65 4.52 12.67
C THR A 59 -5.57 3.40 11.64
N LYS A 60 -6.13 2.23 12.00
CA LYS A 60 -6.32 1.11 11.06
C LYS A 60 -7.25 1.52 9.91
N THR A 61 -8.25 2.34 10.21
CA THR A 61 -9.24 2.81 9.23
C THR A 61 -8.57 3.64 8.14
N ASP A 62 -7.67 4.56 8.48
CA ASP A 62 -6.95 5.36 7.49
C ASP A 62 -6.14 4.48 6.53
N ALA A 63 -5.42 3.48 7.07
CA ALA A 63 -4.70 2.51 6.26
C ALA A 63 -5.64 1.63 5.40
N GLN A 64 -6.85 1.36 5.90
CA GLN A 64 -7.87 0.58 5.18
C GLN A 64 -8.48 1.38 4.03
N THR A 65 -8.72 2.68 4.21
CA THR A 65 -9.15 3.58 3.14
C THR A 65 -8.14 3.55 1.99
N ASP A 66 -6.87 3.77 2.30
CA ASP A 66 -5.80 3.80 1.30
C ASP A 66 -5.64 2.46 0.57
N ILE A 67 -5.63 1.32 1.29
CA ILE A 67 -5.47 0.02 0.62
C ILE A 67 -6.67 -0.31 -0.29
N THR A 68 -7.85 0.20 0.04
CA THR A 68 -9.06 0.03 -0.78
C THR A 68 -8.99 0.91 -2.02
N ALA A 69 -8.49 2.15 -1.89
CA ALA A 69 -8.25 3.04 -3.02
C ALA A 69 -7.21 2.45 -3.99
N LEU A 70 -6.11 1.87 -3.49
CA LEU A 70 -5.11 1.17 -4.32
C LEU A 70 -5.73 0.01 -5.11
N ALA A 71 -6.60 -0.79 -4.48
CA ALA A 71 -7.29 -1.89 -5.15
C ALA A 71 -8.22 -1.36 -6.26
N ALA A 72 -9.00 -0.32 -5.96
CA ALA A 72 -9.90 0.31 -6.94
C ALA A 72 -9.13 0.87 -8.15
N LEU A 73 -8.01 1.55 -7.93
CA LEU A 73 -7.15 2.06 -9.00
C LEU A 73 -6.64 0.93 -9.92
N LEU A 74 -6.21 -0.20 -9.35
CA LEU A 74 -5.77 -1.35 -10.14
C LEU A 74 -6.91 -2.02 -10.92
N ASP A 75 -8.14 -1.87 -10.47
CA ASP A 75 -9.33 -2.43 -11.11
C ASP A 75 -9.92 -1.50 -12.19
N ILE A 76 -9.33 -0.33 -12.43
CA ILE A 76 -9.61 0.51 -13.62
C ILE A 76 -9.36 -0.29 -14.90
N ALA A 77 -8.31 -1.12 -14.93
CA ALA A 77 -7.99 -2.02 -16.02
C ALA A 77 -8.33 -3.46 -15.64
N ASP A 78 -9.05 -4.16 -16.53
CA ASP A 78 -9.48 -5.53 -16.26
C ASP A 78 -8.29 -6.49 -16.20
N LYS A 79 -8.34 -7.42 -15.25
CA LYS A 79 -7.25 -8.37 -15.00
C LYS A 79 -6.98 -9.33 -16.15
N LYS A 80 -8.00 -9.70 -16.91
CA LYS A 80 -7.92 -10.71 -17.95
C LYS A 80 -7.76 -10.08 -19.32
N SER A 81 -8.53 -9.05 -19.63
CA SER A 81 -8.54 -8.44 -20.96
C SER A 81 -7.52 -7.31 -21.12
N ASP A 82 -7.03 -6.70 -20.04
CA ASP A 82 -6.08 -5.59 -20.11
C ASP A 82 -4.91 -5.71 -19.10
N PRO A 83 -4.06 -6.74 -19.24
CA PRO A 83 -2.88 -6.89 -18.39
C PRO A 83 -1.89 -5.72 -18.53
N ASP A 84 -1.81 -5.09 -19.70
CA ASP A 84 -0.88 -3.98 -19.99
C ASP A 84 -1.34 -2.69 -19.31
N GLY A 85 -2.64 -2.40 -19.35
CA GLY A 85 -3.26 -1.34 -18.59
C GLY A 85 -3.04 -1.48 -17.09
N ARG A 86 -3.20 -2.71 -16.56
CA ARG A 86 -2.90 -2.98 -15.15
C ARG A 86 -1.43 -2.80 -14.80
N ARG A 87 -0.51 -3.10 -15.72
CA ARG A 87 0.94 -2.85 -15.53
C ARG A 87 1.21 -1.35 -15.41
N ARG A 88 0.65 -0.51 -16.30
CA ARG A 88 0.78 0.95 -16.24
C ARG A 88 0.24 1.56 -14.94
N LEU A 89 -0.94 1.12 -14.50
CA LEU A 89 -1.50 1.53 -13.19
C LEU A 89 -0.59 1.13 -12.03
N ALA A 90 0.03 -0.05 -12.12
CA ALA A 90 0.98 -0.50 -11.12
C ALA A 90 2.33 0.25 -11.17
N ASP A 91 2.78 0.71 -12.34
CA ASP A 91 3.95 1.58 -12.51
C ASP A 91 3.72 2.95 -11.84
N LEU A 92 2.53 3.52 -12.04
CA LEU A 92 2.09 4.74 -11.37
C LEU A 92 2.11 4.56 -9.84
N LEU A 93 1.49 3.50 -9.33
CA LEU A 93 1.44 3.23 -7.89
C LEU A 93 2.82 2.93 -7.29
N GLU A 94 3.70 2.27 -8.03
CA GLU A 94 5.09 2.08 -7.61
C GLU A 94 5.83 3.42 -7.48
N THR A 95 5.62 4.34 -8.43
CA THR A 95 6.19 5.70 -8.39
C THR A 95 5.68 6.47 -7.18
N VAL A 96 4.35 6.46 -6.94
CA VAL A 96 3.72 7.09 -5.76
C VAL A 96 4.27 6.50 -4.45
N SER A 97 4.47 5.17 -4.40
CA SER A 97 5.06 4.52 -3.23
C SER A 97 6.50 4.96 -2.97
N ALA A 98 7.25 5.29 -4.02
CA ALA A 98 8.65 5.71 -3.93
C ALA A 98 8.79 7.21 -3.59
N SER A 99 7.93 8.07 -4.15
CA SER A 99 7.92 9.51 -3.89
C SER A 99 7.30 9.86 -2.54
N GLY A 100 6.38 9.02 -2.04
CA GLY A 100 5.59 9.32 -0.84
C GLY A 100 4.47 10.33 -1.08
N GLU A 101 4.17 10.66 -2.34
CA GLU A 101 3.03 11.49 -2.74
C GLU A 101 1.70 10.82 -2.35
N ASP A 102 0.62 11.60 -2.39
CA ASP A 102 -0.72 11.12 -2.09
C ASP A 102 -1.18 10.05 -3.10
N ILE A 103 -2.10 9.18 -2.67
CA ILE A 103 -2.71 8.21 -3.61
C ILE A 103 -3.52 9.02 -4.64
N PRO A 104 -3.32 8.78 -5.95
CA PRO A 104 -4.05 9.49 -6.99
C PRO A 104 -5.57 9.36 -6.86
N ASP A 105 -6.29 10.42 -7.21
CA ASP A 105 -7.75 10.39 -7.28
C ASP A 105 -8.21 9.35 -8.32
N TYR A 106 -9.27 8.62 -7.98
CA TYR A 106 -9.76 7.52 -8.81
C TYR A 106 -10.34 8.01 -10.14
N ASP A 107 -11.21 9.02 -10.12
CA ASP A 107 -11.92 9.48 -11.31
C ASP A 107 -10.96 10.18 -12.27
N GLU A 108 -10.01 10.96 -11.73
CA GLU A 108 -8.94 11.55 -12.53
C GLU A 108 -8.03 10.48 -13.16
N THR A 109 -7.58 9.50 -12.37
CA THR A 109 -6.72 8.43 -12.88
C THR A 109 -7.43 7.63 -13.96
N LYS A 110 -8.71 7.31 -13.75
CA LYS A 110 -9.55 6.62 -14.73
C LYS A 110 -9.69 7.42 -16.03
N ARG A 111 -9.85 8.73 -15.95
CA ARG A 111 -9.90 9.62 -17.12
C ARG A 111 -8.59 9.62 -17.88
N ARG A 112 -7.46 9.81 -17.19
CA ARG A 112 -6.11 9.80 -17.81
C ARG A 112 -5.78 8.44 -18.43
N PHE A 113 -6.20 7.36 -17.77
CA PHE A 113 -6.07 6.00 -18.28
C PHE A 113 -6.81 5.81 -19.61
N ALA A 114 -8.09 6.24 -19.67
CA ALA A 114 -8.93 6.12 -20.86
C ALA A 114 -8.40 6.91 -22.05
N THR A 115 -7.70 8.04 -21.82
CA THR A 115 -7.08 8.85 -22.87
C THR A 115 -5.65 8.43 -23.22
N GLY A 116 -5.13 7.36 -22.61
CA GLY A 116 -3.76 6.89 -22.83
C GLY A 116 -2.68 7.85 -22.32
N SER A 117 -3.03 8.74 -21.38
CA SER A 117 -2.15 9.79 -20.85
C SER A 117 -1.52 9.38 -19.50
N LEU A 118 -1.45 8.08 -19.25
CA LEU A 118 -0.98 7.47 -18.00
C LEU A 118 0.33 6.73 -18.24
#